data_AF-A0A924EUV8-F1
#
_entry.id   AF-A0A924EUV8-F1
#
_cell.length_a   1.000
_cell.length_b   1.000
_cell.length_c   1.000
_cell.angle_alpha   90.00
_cell.angle_beta   90.00
_cell.angle_gamma   90.00
#
_symmetry.space_group_name_H-M   'P 1'
#
loop_
_entity.id
_entity.type
_entity.pdbx_description
1 polymer ?
#
loop_
_entity_poly.entity_id
_entity_poly.type
_entity_poly.pdbx_seq_one_letter_code
_entity_poly.pdbx_strand_id
1 'polypeptide(L)'
;MFDRDKQQVAAVSRAGGNLDLFVIGFDNHIWTTFWAEHAADRPWAVILCRFQGEAADANREAPVASFFREVFTPGTGGLVEYWRDVSLGSVDVTGSRVFDWVEIDIPRIKAGGIGREALIDAAIRAAQLRGDDPLSGFHSQIAVYPHNWAKEGAPPDADWSDPVWGQYWIDGSADGRGKVCLTPPFNGNITAHEMGHGFGMNHDVGPDLTTASDYSDPACIMSQNGSFLLTPWDVGFGPALCLPHLVEKNWLFPGRLYVDDSPWMSVGATVPLAPVTHPEARANLGIRLRNTRADPAWDYYLEYCIPAGWDQGVPGGPYLLIRRMVDIPGTGQRPAYLMALQFDQVVGAGATGVEPSGNVRFTVEVTALPGPILRVIAEAL
;
A
#
# COMPACT_ATOMS: atom_id res chain seq x y z
N MET A 1 12.85 17.28 44.12
CA MET A 1 13.14 15.84 44.27
C MET A 1 11.89 15.11 43.82
N PHE A 2 11.97 14.24 42.82
CA PHE A 2 10.82 13.46 42.36
C PHE A 2 10.41 12.45 43.45
N ASP A 3 9.12 12.41 43.79
CA ASP A 3 8.55 11.49 44.77
C ASP A 3 8.34 10.12 44.11
N ARG A 4 9.22 9.17 44.41
CA ARG A 4 9.20 7.83 43.81
C ARG A 4 8.01 6.98 44.28
N ASP A 5 7.47 7.28 45.47
CA ASP A 5 6.33 6.54 46.02
C ASP A 5 4.98 7.04 45.46
N LYS A 6 4.98 8.22 44.83
CA LYS A 6 3.79 8.85 44.23
C LYS A 6 3.90 9.07 42.73
N GLN A 7 4.95 8.57 42.10
CA GLN A 7 5.11 8.70 40.66
C GLN A 7 4.00 7.95 39.91
N GLN A 8 3.51 8.57 38.84
CA GLN A 8 2.60 7.94 37.89
C GLN A 8 3.34 7.67 36.59
N VAL A 9 2.92 6.64 35.88
CA VAL A 9 3.34 6.40 34.50
C VAL A 9 2.75 7.50 33.63
N ALA A 10 3.59 8.18 32.85
CA ALA A 10 3.13 9.10 31.82
C ALA A 10 2.85 8.30 30.54
N ALA A 11 1.60 8.28 30.11
CA ALA A 11 1.19 7.65 28.87
C ALA A 11 0.94 8.71 27.79
N VAL A 12 1.50 8.51 26.61
CA VAL A 12 1.24 9.32 25.41
C VAL A 12 0.86 8.38 24.28
N SER A 13 -0.16 8.74 23.52
CA SER A 13 -0.41 8.13 22.22
C SER A 13 0.14 9.06 21.16
N ARG A 14 1.17 8.62 20.43
CA ARG A 14 1.77 9.40 19.34
C ARG A 14 0.92 9.38 18.06
N ALA A 15 0.15 8.30 17.87
CA ALA A 15 -0.78 8.09 16.76
C ALA A 15 -1.82 7.04 17.18
N GLY A 16 -2.92 6.92 16.44
CA GLY A 16 -3.91 5.86 16.67
C GLY A 16 -3.25 4.48 16.69
N GLY A 17 -3.59 3.64 17.66
CA GLY A 17 -2.98 2.30 17.82
C GLY A 17 -1.57 2.27 18.43
N ASN A 18 -0.99 3.41 18.79
CA ASN A 18 0.30 3.48 19.48
C ASN A 18 0.13 3.98 20.92
N LEU A 19 0.81 3.31 21.86
CA LEU A 19 0.91 3.72 23.26
C LEU A 19 2.38 3.75 23.67
N ASP A 20 2.85 4.89 24.15
CA ASP A 20 4.16 5.07 24.76
C ASP A 20 3.99 5.35 26.25
N LEU A 21 4.75 4.63 27.08
CA LEU A 21 4.81 4.84 28.51
C LEU A 21 6.19 5.35 28.90
N PHE A 22 6.22 6.28 29.85
CA PHE A 22 7.42 6.84 30.44
C PHE A 22 7.35 6.78 31.97
N VAL A 23 8.46 6.38 32.60
CA VAL A 23 8.63 6.33 34.05
C VAL A 23 10.09 6.67 34.41
N ILE A 24 10.36 7.09 35.64
CA ILE A 24 11.72 7.25 36.15
C ILE A 24 12.05 5.98 36.92
N GLY A 25 13.12 5.31 36.54
CA GLY A 25 13.58 4.07 37.17
C GLY A 25 14.25 4.33 38.52
N PHE A 26 14.45 3.25 39.29
CA PHE A 26 15.16 3.32 40.58
C PHE A 26 16.62 3.78 40.45
N ASP A 27 17.17 3.75 39.25
CA ASP A 27 18.50 4.21 38.85
C ASP A 27 18.56 5.71 38.49
N ASN A 28 17.43 6.44 38.60
CA ASN A 28 17.27 7.83 38.17
C ASN A 28 17.34 8.07 36.65
N HIS A 29 17.21 7.04 35.81
CA HIS A 29 17.03 7.24 34.38
C HIS A 29 15.54 7.28 34.00
N ILE A 30 15.23 7.91 32.87
CA ILE A 30 13.90 7.78 32.25
C ILE A 30 13.87 6.46 31.48
N TRP A 31 12.91 5.62 31.81
CA TRP A 31 12.61 4.39 31.10
C TRP A 31 11.37 4.61 30.26
N THR A 32 11.40 4.05 29.06
CA THR A 32 10.26 4.07 28.15
C THR A 32 9.98 2.68 27.62
N THR A 33 8.71 2.41 27.34
CA THR A 33 8.26 1.24 26.58
C THR A 33 7.10 1.67 25.71
N PHE A 34 6.81 0.92 24.66
CA PHE A 34 5.74 1.23 23.75
C PHE A 34 5.07 -0.04 23.23
N TRP A 35 3.82 0.09 22.82
CA TRP A 35 3.07 -0.93 22.10
C TRP A 35 2.43 -0.30 20.88
N ALA A 36 2.42 -1.07 19.80
CA ALA A 36 1.46 -0.89 18.73
C ALA A 36 0.38 -1.96 18.92
N GLU A 37 -0.89 -1.56 19.00
CA GLU A 37 -2.02 -2.45 19.26
C GLU A 37 -2.27 -3.42 18.10
N HIS A 38 -1.67 -3.17 16.91
CA HIS A 38 -2.05 -3.86 15.67
C HIS A 38 -0.92 -4.27 14.71
N ALA A 39 0.34 -3.96 14.98
CA ALA A 39 1.41 -4.31 14.05
C ALA A 39 1.69 -5.82 14.10
N ALA A 40 1.30 -6.56 13.07
CA ALA A 40 1.91 -7.85 12.82
C ALA A 40 3.35 -7.60 12.35
N ASP A 41 4.33 -8.23 12.99
CA ASP A 41 5.70 -8.27 12.49
C ASP A 41 5.67 -8.93 11.11
N ARG A 42 5.95 -8.15 10.07
CA ARG A 42 5.96 -8.57 8.67
C ARG A 42 7.30 -8.23 7.99
N PRO A 43 8.45 -8.57 8.57
CA PRO A 43 9.75 -8.22 8.01
C PRO A 43 10.02 -8.91 6.67
N TRP A 44 10.72 -8.25 5.77
CA TRP A 44 11.08 -8.77 4.46
C TRP A 44 12.56 -9.13 4.38
N ALA A 45 12.86 -10.26 3.73
CA ALA A 45 14.22 -10.61 3.34
C ALA A 45 14.48 -10.08 1.93
N VAL A 46 15.26 -9.00 1.82
CA VAL A 46 15.66 -8.40 0.54
C VAL A 46 17.00 -8.98 0.13
N ILE A 47 17.05 -9.70 -0.97
CA ILE A 47 18.22 -10.41 -1.47
C ILE A 47 18.72 -9.69 -2.73
N LEU A 48 19.94 -9.16 -2.68
CA LEU A 48 20.57 -8.50 -3.82
C LEU A 48 21.23 -9.56 -4.72
N CYS A 49 20.84 -9.62 -5.99
CA CYS A 49 21.15 -10.74 -6.88
C CYS A 49 21.99 -10.33 -8.09
N ARG A 50 23.00 -11.14 -8.40
CA ARG A 50 23.79 -11.11 -9.63
C ARG A 50 23.54 -12.38 -10.43
N PHE A 51 23.49 -12.29 -11.76
CA PHE A 51 23.37 -13.49 -12.60
C PHE A 51 24.70 -14.25 -12.67
N GLN A 52 24.61 -15.55 -12.96
CA GLN A 52 25.76 -16.43 -13.05
C GLN A 52 26.81 -15.89 -14.03
N GLY A 53 28.07 -15.85 -13.60
CA GLY A 53 29.21 -15.50 -14.45
C GLY A 53 29.36 -13.99 -14.74
N GLU A 54 28.50 -13.14 -14.18
CA GLU A 54 28.71 -11.69 -14.24
C GLU A 54 29.75 -11.25 -13.22
N ALA A 55 30.65 -10.35 -13.62
CA ALA A 55 31.55 -9.70 -12.68
C ALA A 55 30.78 -8.69 -11.81
N ALA A 56 31.26 -8.46 -10.58
CA ALA A 56 30.73 -7.40 -9.73
C ALA A 56 30.91 -6.03 -10.41
N ASP A 57 29.82 -5.26 -10.47
CA ASP A 57 29.80 -3.93 -11.08
C ASP A 57 29.37 -2.89 -10.05
N ALA A 58 30.35 -2.27 -9.39
CA ALA A 58 30.09 -1.30 -8.33
C ALA A 58 29.26 -0.10 -8.78
N ASN A 59 29.37 0.33 -10.04
CA ASN A 59 28.61 1.48 -10.54
C ASN A 59 27.12 1.16 -10.68
N ARG A 60 26.78 -0.10 -10.99
CA ARG A 60 25.39 -0.57 -11.04
C ARG A 60 24.89 -0.99 -9.66
N GLU A 61 25.71 -1.68 -8.89
CA GLU A 61 25.31 -2.35 -7.65
C GLU A 61 25.26 -1.42 -6.44
N ALA A 62 26.20 -0.47 -6.32
CA ALA A 62 26.27 0.41 -5.15
C ALA A 62 25.01 1.29 -5.00
N PRO A 63 24.49 1.95 -6.07
CA PRO A 63 23.27 2.75 -5.96
C PRO A 63 22.06 1.92 -5.56
N VAL A 64 21.93 0.70 -6.10
CA VAL A 64 20.83 -0.23 -5.80
C VAL A 64 20.88 -0.67 -4.34
N ALA A 65 22.05 -1.08 -3.87
CA ALA A 65 22.24 -1.49 -2.49
C ALA A 65 22.02 -0.32 -1.51
N SER A 66 22.45 0.90 -1.86
CA SER A 66 22.19 2.11 -1.05
C SER A 66 20.70 2.35 -0.93
N PHE A 67 19.99 2.38 -2.07
CA PHE A 67 18.55 2.59 -2.11
C PHE A 67 17.82 1.59 -1.21
N PHE A 68 17.99 0.28 -1.42
CA PHE A 68 17.27 -0.74 -0.64
C PHE A 68 17.63 -0.71 0.85
N ARG A 69 18.89 -0.49 1.21
CA ARG A 69 19.27 -0.38 2.63
C ARG A 69 18.65 0.85 3.28
N GLU A 70 18.61 1.98 2.59
CA GLU A 70 18.04 3.23 3.10
C GLU A 70 16.51 3.17 3.20
N VAL A 71 15.80 2.67 2.18
CA VAL A 71 14.32 2.64 2.22
C VAL A 71 13.77 1.66 3.26
N PHE A 72 14.54 0.64 3.66
CA PHE A 72 14.18 -0.26 4.76
C PHE A 72 14.77 0.18 6.11
N THR A 73 15.44 1.34 6.19
CA THR A 73 15.95 1.88 7.45
C THR A 73 14.89 2.77 8.12
N PRO A 74 14.52 2.54 9.39
CA PRO A 74 13.58 3.40 10.10
C PRO A 74 14.07 4.86 10.19
N GLY A 75 13.16 5.80 10.04
CA GLY A 75 13.41 7.23 10.12
C GLY A 75 13.86 7.88 8.81
N THR A 76 13.98 7.12 7.72
CA THR A 76 14.32 7.68 6.39
C THR A 76 13.10 8.21 5.64
N GLY A 77 11.89 7.87 6.10
CA GLY A 77 10.65 8.14 5.35
C GLY A 77 10.43 7.14 4.22
N GLY A 78 11.13 6.00 4.24
CA GLY A 78 11.06 4.96 3.22
C GLY A 78 9.89 3.99 3.41
N LEU A 79 10.11 2.73 3.05
CA LEU A 79 9.11 1.66 3.09
C LEU A 79 8.67 1.30 4.51
N VAL A 80 9.50 1.54 5.52
CA VAL A 80 9.12 1.33 6.94
C VAL A 80 8.00 2.28 7.34
N GLU A 81 8.21 3.59 7.14
CA GLU A 81 7.18 4.60 7.44
C GLU A 81 5.98 4.46 6.51
N TYR A 82 6.21 4.21 5.22
CA TYR A 82 5.15 3.99 4.25
C TYR A 82 4.18 2.90 4.73
N TRP A 83 4.68 1.69 5.00
CA TRP A 83 3.82 0.56 5.37
C TRP A 83 3.17 0.74 6.73
N ARG A 84 3.87 1.35 7.69
CA ARG A 84 3.25 1.73 8.96
C ARG A 84 2.05 2.65 8.72
N ASP A 85 2.22 3.70 7.94
CA ASP A 85 1.21 4.73 7.77
C ASP A 85 0.03 4.25 6.93
N VAL A 86 0.28 3.63 5.77
CA VAL A 86 -0.80 3.19 4.86
C VAL A 86 -1.56 1.98 5.38
N SER A 87 -1.00 1.21 6.31
CA SER A 87 -1.70 0.11 7.01
C SER A 87 -2.31 0.54 8.34
N LEU A 88 -2.25 1.82 8.70
CA LEU A 88 -2.71 2.35 9.98
C LEU A 88 -2.09 1.62 11.19
N GLY A 89 -0.81 1.27 11.07
CA GLY A 89 -0.05 0.55 12.08
C GLY A 89 -0.30 -0.96 12.12
N SER A 90 -1.03 -1.52 11.15
CA SER A 90 -1.34 -2.96 11.12
C SER A 90 -0.18 -3.83 10.60
N VAL A 91 0.76 -3.23 9.89
CA VAL A 91 1.96 -3.87 9.33
C VAL A 91 3.20 -3.17 9.86
N ASP A 92 4.10 -3.93 10.46
CA ASP A 92 5.45 -3.45 10.80
C ASP A 92 6.51 -4.23 10.00
N VAL A 93 7.23 -3.51 9.14
CA VAL A 93 8.33 -4.05 8.33
C VAL A 93 9.71 -3.65 8.87
N THR A 94 9.82 -3.07 10.06
CA THR A 94 11.06 -2.60 10.69
C THR A 94 12.11 -3.72 10.79
N GLY A 95 11.68 -4.95 11.06
CA GLY A 95 12.58 -6.12 11.15
C GLY A 95 13.14 -6.61 9.80
N SER A 96 12.82 -5.93 8.68
CA SER A 96 13.31 -6.30 7.35
C SER A 96 14.84 -6.24 7.28
N ARG A 97 15.43 -7.09 6.45
CA ARG A 97 16.89 -7.16 6.26
C ARG A 97 17.23 -7.17 4.79
N VAL A 98 18.20 -6.32 4.42
CA VAL A 98 18.85 -6.36 3.11
C VAL A 98 20.13 -7.19 3.21
N PHE A 99 20.13 -8.35 2.56
CA PHE A 99 21.27 -9.25 2.44
C PHE A 99 22.24 -8.74 1.36
N ASP A 100 23.53 -9.03 1.54
CA ASP A 100 24.55 -8.65 0.56
C ASP A 100 24.40 -9.40 -0.77
N TRP A 101 25.08 -8.91 -1.81
CA TRP A 101 25.06 -9.48 -3.16
C TRP A 101 25.39 -10.98 -3.23
N VAL A 102 24.50 -11.77 -3.81
CA VAL A 102 24.68 -13.20 -4.11
C VAL A 102 24.69 -13.44 -5.61
N GLU A 103 25.48 -14.41 -6.08
CA GLU A 103 25.40 -14.89 -7.45
C GLU A 103 24.43 -16.06 -7.54
N ILE A 104 23.42 -15.98 -8.40
CA ILE A 104 22.46 -17.05 -8.63
C ILE A 104 22.96 -18.06 -9.66
N ASP A 105 22.39 -19.27 -9.67
CA ASP A 105 22.75 -20.37 -10.58
C ASP A 105 22.11 -20.25 -11.98
N ILE A 106 21.73 -19.03 -12.39
CA ILE A 106 21.06 -18.74 -13.67
C ILE A 106 21.85 -17.64 -14.39
N PRO A 107 22.35 -17.89 -15.61
CA PRO A 107 22.96 -16.84 -16.42
C PRO A 107 21.86 -15.96 -17.02
N ARG A 108 22.11 -14.65 -17.17
CA ARG A 108 21.09 -13.67 -17.57
C ARG A 108 20.40 -14.02 -18.89
N ILE A 109 21.13 -14.54 -19.87
CA ILE A 109 20.57 -15.00 -21.17
C ILE A 109 19.52 -16.12 -21.04
N LYS A 110 19.49 -16.83 -19.90
CA LYS A 110 18.51 -17.88 -19.57
C LYS A 110 17.41 -17.41 -18.62
N ALA A 111 17.46 -16.18 -18.13
CA ALA A 111 16.49 -15.64 -17.17
C ALA A 111 15.18 -15.18 -17.81
N GLY A 112 15.12 -15.01 -19.13
CA GLY A 112 13.89 -14.59 -19.81
C GLY A 112 12.85 -15.71 -19.89
N GLY A 113 11.62 -15.42 -19.47
CA GLY A 113 10.46 -16.33 -19.62
C GLY A 113 10.43 -17.53 -18.68
N ILE A 114 11.38 -17.65 -17.74
CA ILE A 114 11.41 -18.76 -16.77
C ILE A 114 10.45 -18.54 -15.58
N GLY A 115 9.88 -17.34 -15.48
CA GLY A 115 9.00 -16.93 -14.41
C GLY A 115 9.74 -16.43 -13.17
N ARG A 116 9.08 -15.49 -12.47
CA ARG A 116 9.62 -14.82 -11.29
C ARG A 116 9.83 -15.75 -10.08
N GLU A 117 8.98 -16.77 -9.91
CA GLU A 117 9.15 -17.80 -8.87
C GLU A 117 10.53 -18.46 -8.98
N ALA A 118 10.96 -18.85 -10.20
CA ALA A 118 12.24 -19.50 -10.42
C ALA A 118 13.44 -18.59 -10.08
N LEU A 119 13.34 -17.29 -10.37
CA LEU A 119 14.36 -16.30 -10.04
C LEU A 119 14.45 -16.11 -8.52
N ILE A 120 13.33 -15.92 -7.85
CA ILE A 120 13.26 -15.74 -6.40
C ILE A 120 13.81 -16.99 -5.68
N ASP A 121 13.44 -18.19 -6.11
CA ASP A 121 13.96 -19.43 -5.54
C ASP A 121 15.47 -19.55 -5.75
N ALA A 122 15.99 -19.12 -6.91
CA ALA A 122 17.43 -19.08 -7.15
C ALA A 122 18.15 -18.10 -6.23
N ALA A 123 17.56 -16.93 -5.96
CA ALA A 123 18.07 -15.96 -4.99
C ALA A 123 18.13 -16.53 -3.57
N ILE A 124 17.05 -17.18 -3.12
CA ILE A 124 16.98 -17.84 -1.81
C ILE A 124 18.07 -18.92 -1.69
N ARG A 125 18.18 -19.80 -2.68
CA ARG A 125 19.22 -20.85 -2.70
C ARG A 125 20.63 -20.26 -2.65
N ALA A 126 20.90 -19.22 -3.44
CA ALA A 126 22.20 -18.57 -3.47
C ALA A 126 22.58 -17.94 -2.11
N ALA A 127 21.62 -17.29 -1.44
CA ALA A 127 21.81 -16.77 -0.08
C ALA A 127 22.10 -17.90 0.93
N GLN A 128 21.33 -18.99 0.88
CA GLN A 128 21.56 -20.15 1.76
C GLN A 128 22.91 -20.82 1.54
N LEU A 129 23.36 -20.94 0.28
CA LEU A 129 24.68 -21.49 -0.05
C LEU A 129 25.83 -20.62 0.48
N ARG A 130 25.62 -19.30 0.60
CA ARG A 130 26.56 -18.38 1.26
C ARG A 130 26.54 -18.50 2.80
N GLY A 131 25.53 -19.16 3.36
CA GLY A 131 25.33 -19.32 4.80
C GLY A 131 24.38 -18.31 5.43
N ASP A 132 23.63 -17.55 4.63
CA ASP A 132 22.55 -16.69 5.12
C ASP A 132 21.25 -17.48 5.33
N ASP A 133 20.35 -16.95 6.17
CA ASP A 133 18.99 -17.47 6.34
C ASP A 133 17.96 -16.40 5.97
N PRO A 134 17.50 -16.33 4.70
CA PRO A 134 16.47 -15.40 4.26
C PRO A 134 15.03 -15.89 4.52
N LEU A 135 14.86 -17.02 5.21
CA LEU A 135 13.55 -17.64 5.42
C LEU A 135 13.08 -17.45 6.87
N SER A 136 13.92 -17.77 7.85
CA SER A 136 13.50 -17.74 9.25
C SER A 136 13.29 -16.31 9.74
N GLY A 137 12.12 -16.07 10.34
CA GLY A 137 11.79 -14.77 10.92
C GLY A 137 11.38 -13.71 9.91
N PHE A 138 11.24 -14.05 8.62
CA PHE A 138 10.74 -13.14 7.58
C PHE A 138 9.33 -13.51 7.14
N HIS A 139 8.50 -12.51 6.87
CA HIS A 139 7.18 -12.64 6.26
C HIS A 139 7.29 -13.16 4.82
N SER A 140 8.17 -12.54 4.01
CA SER A 140 8.40 -12.94 2.63
C SER A 140 9.72 -12.41 2.09
N GLN A 141 10.02 -12.69 0.82
CA GLN A 141 11.28 -12.42 0.14
C GLN A 141 11.10 -11.43 -1.01
N ILE A 142 12.10 -10.56 -1.18
CA ILE A 142 12.28 -9.69 -2.34
C ILE A 142 13.62 -10.05 -2.99
N ALA A 143 13.62 -10.58 -4.21
CA ALA A 143 14.82 -10.77 -5.01
C ALA A 143 15.04 -9.55 -5.90
N VAL A 144 16.19 -8.89 -5.80
CA VAL A 144 16.50 -7.65 -6.52
C VAL A 144 17.57 -7.91 -7.57
N TYR A 145 17.22 -7.70 -8.84
CA TYR A 145 18.14 -7.85 -9.98
C TYR A 145 18.45 -6.48 -10.58
N PRO A 146 19.71 -6.05 -10.67
CA PRO A 146 20.05 -4.68 -11.09
C PRO A 146 19.97 -4.47 -12.61
N HIS A 147 19.61 -5.50 -13.38
CA HIS A 147 19.46 -5.43 -14.82
C HIS A 147 18.02 -5.13 -15.21
N ASN A 148 17.87 -4.46 -16.36
CA ASN A 148 16.57 -4.12 -16.93
C ASN A 148 15.65 -5.34 -17.03
N TRP A 149 14.34 -5.09 -17.19
CA TRP A 149 13.23 -6.04 -17.26
C TRP A 149 13.36 -7.17 -18.30
N ALA A 150 14.44 -7.22 -19.09
CA ALA A 150 14.71 -8.24 -20.08
C ALA A 150 16.10 -8.89 -19.94
N LYS A 151 16.15 -10.15 -20.40
CA LYS A 151 17.41 -10.86 -20.64
C LYS A 151 18.26 -10.17 -21.71
N GLU A 152 19.51 -10.62 -21.80
CA GLU A 152 20.41 -10.22 -22.88
C GLU A 152 19.87 -10.58 -24.26
N GLY A 153 20.10 -9.69 -25.23
CA GLY A 153 19.68 -9.90 -26.62
C GLY A 153 18.19 -9.68 -26.88
N ALA A 154 17.44 -9.10 -25.94
CA ALA A 154 16.09 -8.63 -26.23
C ALA A 154 16.11 -7.56 -27.34
N PRO A 155 15.22 -7.64 -28.33
CA PRO A 155 15.15 -6.65 -29.40
C PRO A 155 14.91 -5.23 -28.88
N PRO A 156 15.44 -4.19 -29.57
CA PRO A 156 15.22 -2.80 -29.15
C PRO A 156 13.75 -2.36 -29.14
N ASP A 157 12.90 -3.03 -29.92
CA ASP A 157 11.46 -2.82 -30.03
C ASP A 157 10.64 -3.79 -29.17
N ALA A 158 11.29 -4.56 -28.29
CA ALA A 158 10.57 -5.41 -27.34
C ALA A 158 9.65 -4.56 -26.47
N ASP A 159 8.37 -4.93 -26.47
CA ASP A 159 7.30 -4.24 -25.75
C ASP A 159 6.63 -5.22 -24.78
N TRP A 160 6.52 -4.81 -23.52
CA TRP A 160 5.96 -5.63 -22.44
C TRP A 160 4.48 -5.91 -22.65
N SER A 161 3.79 -5.08 -23.42
CA SER A 161 2.38 -5.25 -23.77
C SER A 161 2.15 -6.30 -24.87
N ASP A 162 3.19 -6.70 -25.62
CA ASP A 162 3.09 -7.73 -26.65
C ASP A 162 3.53 -9.10 -26.10
N PRO A 163 2.60 -10.06 -25.96
CA PRO A 163 2.88 -11.38 -25.41
C PRO A 163 3.98 -12.16 -26.15
N VAL A 164 4.27 -11.85 -27.42
CA VAL A 164 5.32 -12.56 -28.20
C VAL A 164 6.71 -12.35 -27.59
N TRP A 165 6.91 -11.21 -26.93
CA TRP A 165 8.17 -10.88 -26.25
C TRP A 165 8.28 -11.55 -24.87
N GLY A 166 7.24 -12.25 -24.43
CA GLY A 166 7.14 -13.08 -23.21
C GLY A 166 8.45 -13.73 -22.76
N GLN A 167 9.11 -14.37 -23.70
CA GLN A 167 10.35 -15.14 -23.53
C GLN A 167 11.60 -14.32 -23.17
N TYR A 168 11.53 -12.99 -23.20
CA TYR A 168 12.63 -12.10 -22.86
C TYR A 168 12.51 -11.52 -21.45
N TRP A 169 11.32 -11.52 -20.85
CA TRP A 169 11.06 -10.80 -19.59
C TRP A 169 11.64 -11.50 -18.37
N ILE A 170 12.27 -10.71 -17.51
CA ILE A 170 12.76 -11.05 -16.16
C ILE A 170 11.77 -10.53 -15.09
N ASP A 171 10.79 -9.73 -15.51
CA ASP A 171 9.57 -9.28 -14.81
C ASP A 171 9.71 -8.90 -13.32
N GLY A 172 9.58 -7.60 -13.05
CA GLY A 172 9.59 -7.04 -11.71
C GLY A 172 8.19 -7.09 -11.07
N SER A 173 7.74 -8.27 -10.63
CA SER A 173 6.41 -8.44 -10.03
C SER A 173 6.38 -9.52 -8.93
N ALA A 174 5.25 -9.65 -8.23
CA ALA A 174 4.97 -10.67 -7.23
C ALA A 174 4.55 -12.02 -7.84
N ASP A 175 5.01 -13.14 -7.29
CA ASP A 175 4.80 -14.50 -7.82
C ASP A 175 3.38 -15.06 -7.62
N GLY A 176 2.43 -14.25 -7.14
CA GLY A 176 1.09 -14.68 -6.76
C GLY A 176 1.03 -15.51 -5.47
N ARG A 177 2.18 -15.76 -4.83
CA ARG A 177 2.32 -16.42 -3.51
C ARG A 177 2.94 -15.49 -2.47
N GLY A 178 3.08 -14.21 -2.83
CA GLY A 178 3.51 -13.13 -1.96
C GLY A 178 5.02 -12.89 -1.92
N LYS A 179 5.82 -13.52 -2.79
CA LYS A 179 7.25 -13.19 -2.97
C LYS A 179 7.42 -12.26 -4.15
N VAL A 180 8.45 -11.44 -4.13
CA VAL A 180 8.64 -10.37 -5.11
C VAL A 180 9.97 -10.53 -5.85
N CYS A 181 9.95 -10.35 -7.16
CA CYS A 181 11.12 -10.10 -7.99
C CYS A 181 11.10 -8.62 -8.38
N LEU A 182 12.20 -7.88 -8.22
CA LEU A 182 12.31 -6.48 -8.64
C LEU A 182 13.45 -6.30 -9.64
N THR A 183 13.14 -5.56 -10.70
CA THR A 183 14.10 -5.04 -11.69
C THR A 183 13.98 -3.51 -11.77
N PRO A 184 14.97 -2.77 -12.31
CA PRO A 184 14.85 -1.34 -12.49
C PRO A 184 13.68 -0.95 -13.42
N PRO A 185 13.12 0.26 -13.27
CA PRO A 185 13.52 1.30 -12.31
C PRO A 185 13.12 0.96 -10.87
N PHE A 186 14.06 1.08 -9.93
CA PHE A 186 13.77 0.90 -8.51
C PHE A 186 13.17 2.18 -7.93
N ASN A 187 11.96 2.08 -7.40
CA ASN A 187 11.29 3.18 -6.70
C ASN A 187 10.35 2.63 -5.62
N GLY A 188 9.86 3.52 -4.76
CA GLY A 188 8.98 3.16 -3.65
C GLY A 188 7.59 2.75 -4.09
N ASN A 189 7.02 3.36 -5.13
CA ASN A 189 5.69 3.04 -5.65
C ASN A 189 5.59 1.61 -6.17
N ILE A 190 6.51 1.17 -7.05
CA ILE A 190 6.55 -0.20 -7.56
C ILE A 190 6.85 -1.16 -6.43
N THR A 191 7.87 -0.88 -5.61
CA THR A 191 8.25 -1.78 -4.51
C THR A 191 7.11 -1.97 -3.51
N ALA A 192 6.42 -0.89 -3.13
CA ALA A 192 5.26 -0.96 -2.25
C ALA A 192 4.09 -1.69 -2.92
N HIS A 193 3.81 -1.48 -4.19
CA HIS A 193 2.77 -2.24 -4.89
C HIS A 193 3.02 -3.75 -4.82
N GLU A 194 4.24 -4.20 -5.15
CA GLU A 194 4.58 -5.62 -5.12
C GLU A 194 4.57 -6.19 -3.69
N MET A 195 4.97 -5.40 -2.70
CA MET A 195 4.82 -5.76 -1.29
C MET A 195 3.34 -5.89 -0.89
N GLY A 196 2.43 -5.12 -1.49
CA GLY A 196 0.98 -5.25 -1.30
C GLY A 196 0.44 -6.62 -1.71
N HIS A 197 0.93 -7.18 -2.82
CA HIS A 197 0.67 -8.59 -3.16
C HIS A 197 1.24 -9.57 -2.13
N GLY A 198 2.39 -9.25 -1.54
CA GLY A 198 2.94 -9.94 -0.37
C GLY A 198 2.01 -9.98 0.83
N PHE A 199 1.13 -8.99 0.97
CA PHE A 199 0.08 -8.93 1.99
C PHE A 199 -1.28 -9.46 1.50
N GLY A 200 -1.28 -10.10 0.32
CA GLY A 200 -2.42 -10.77 -0.29
C GLY A 200 -3.44 -9.82 -0.90
N MET A 201 -3.03 -8.62 -1.32
CA MET A 201 -3.91 -7.68 -2.03
C MET A 201 -3.89 -7.97 -3.53
N ASN A 202 -5.03 -7.79 -4.19
CA ASN A 202 -5.16 -7.81 -5.65
C ASN A 202 -5.10 -6.38 -6.21
N HIS A 203 -4.92 -6.22 -7.53
CA HIS A 203 -5.04 -4.89 -8.15
C HIS A 203 -6.45 -4.33 -7.95
N ASP A 204 -6.56 -2.99 -7.92
CA ASP A 204 -7.85 -2.36 -8.12
C ASP A 204 -8.22 -2.36 -9.61
N VAL A 205 -9.52 -2.46 -9.87
CA VAL A 205 -10.09 -2.39 -11.22
C VAL A 205 -10.89 -1.12 -11.45
N GLY A 206 -11.20 -0.85 -12.70
CA GLY A 206 -12.04 0.26 -13.12
C GLY A 206 -13.54 -0.05 -13.08
N PRO A 207 -14.37 0.88 -13.58
CA PRO A 207 -15.83 0.76 -13.56
C PRO A 207 -16.37 -0.35 -14.46
N ASP A 208 -15.55 -0.91 -15.35
CA ASP A 208 -15.90 -2.07 -16.18
C ASP A 208 -15.92 -3.38 -15.37
N LEU A 209 -15.40 -3.37 -14.13
CA LEU A 209 -15.41 -4.51 -13.19
C LEU A 209 -14.70 -5.77 -13.73
N THR A 210 -13.66 -5.58 -14.55
CA THR A 210 -12.85 -6.67 -15.11
C THR A 210 -11.36 -6.42 -14.94
N THR A 211 -10.54 -7.46 -15.00
CA THR A 211 -9.08 -7.32 -14.97
C THR A 211 -8.49 -6.65 -16.21
N ALA A 212 -9.27 -6.46 -17.28
CA ALA A 212 -8.85 -5.62 -18.41
C ALA A 212 -8.73 -4.14 -18.00
N SER A 213 -9.29 -3.78 -16.85
CA SER A 213 -9.20 -2.46 -16.22
C SER A 213 -8.36 -2.46 -14.95
N ASP A 214 -7.44 -3.42 -14.78
CA ASP A 214 -6.44 -3.35 -13.70
C ASP A 214 -5.70 -2.00 -13.75
N TYR A 215 -5.28 -1.51 -12.58
CA TYR A 215 -4.56 -0.24 -12.44
C TYR A 215 -5.39 1.00 -12.77
N SER A 216 -6.68 1.00 -12.41
CA SER A 216 -7.59 2.11 -12.72
C SER A 216 -7.87 3.07 -11.56
N ASP A 217 -7.50 2.72 -10.33
CA ASP A 217 -7.75 3.59 -9.19
C ASP A 217 -6.70 4.71 -9.13
N PRO A 218 -7.09 6.00 -9.13
CA PRO A 218 -6.14 7.11 -9.10
C PRO A 218 -5.48 7.33 -7.72
N ALA A 219 -6.01 6.72 -6.66
CA ALA A 219 -5.60 6.95 -5.27
C ALA A 219 -5.54 5.62 -4.51
N CYS A 220 -4.87 4.62 -5.10
CA CYS A 220 -4.55 3.37 -4.43
C CYS A 220 -3.22 2.80 -4.93
N ILE A 221 -2.37 2.36 -4.00
CA ILE A 221 -1.09 1.74 -4.33
C ILE A 221 -1.27 0.47 -5.16
N MET A 222 -2.39 -0.25 -4.99
CA MET A 222 -2.71 -1.44 -5.78
C MET A 222 -3.13 -1.14 -7.23
N SER A 223 -3.11 0.14 -7.63
CA SER A 223 -3.18 0.59 -9.02
C SER A 223 -1.91 1.27 -9.51
N GLN A 224 -0.89 1.45 -8.66
CA GLN A 224 0.39 2.13 -8.99
C GLN A 224 0.24 3.55 -9.55
N ASN A 225 -0.94 4.15 -9.51
CA ASN A 225 -1.21 5.49 -10.04
C ASN A 225 -1.09 6.55 -8.96
N GLY A 226 -0.79 7.80 -9.31
CA GLY A 226 -0.76 8.89 -8.34
C GLY A 226 0.51 8.93 -7.49
N SER A 227 1.64 8.51 -8.07
CA SER A 227 2.95 8.62 -7.42
C SER A 227 3.51 10.04 -7.43
N PHE A 228 4.35 10.36 -6.45
CA PHE A 228 5.08 11.62 -6.35
C PHE A 228 6.57 11.37 -6.06
N LEU A 229 7.43 12.34 -6.36
CA LEU A 229 8.86 12.22 -6.07
C LEU A 229 9.12 12.46 -4.57
N LEU A 230 9.73 11.49 -3.92
CA LEU A 230 10.08 11.57 -2.50
C LEU A 230 11.58 11.81 -2.31
N THR A 231 11.92 12.92 -1.64
CA THR A 231 13.26 13.22 -1.15
C THR A 231 13.63 12.29 0.02
N PRO A 232 14.87 11.75 0.09
CA PRO A 232 16.06 12.16 -0.65
C PRO A 232 16.35 11.41 -1.95
N TRP A 233 15.57 10.38 -2.30
CA TRP A 233 15.88 9.54 -3.46
C TRP A 233 15.44 10.14 -4.80
N ASP A 234 14.51 11.10 -4.78
CA ASP A 234 13.89 11.70 -5.96
C ASP A 234 13.29 10.64 -6.90
N VAL A 235 12.66 9.61 -6.31
CA VAL A 235 11.95 8.53 -7.01
C VAL A 235 10.47 8.48 -6.60
N GLY A 236 9.65 7.83 -7.42
CA GLY A 236 8.22 7.69 -7.18
C GLY A 236 7.88 6.94 -5.89
N PHE A 237 6.99 7.50 -5.08
CA PHE A 237 6.35 6.94 -3.89
C PHE A 237 4.86 7.27 -3.87
N GLY A 238 4.10 6.60 -3.00
CA GLY A 238 2.64 6.77 -2.93
C GLY A 238 1.93 6.06 -4.09
N PRO A 239 0.58 6.10 -4.12
CA PRO A 239 -0.31 6.74 -3.16
C PRO A 239 -0.51 5.86 -1.91
N ALA A 240 -1.49 6.20 -1.06
CA ALA A 240 -1.93 5.36 0.05
C ALA A 240 -2.71 4.11 -0.42
N LEU A 241 -3.19 3.30 0.53
CA LEU A 241 -4.12 2.19 0.26
C LEU A 241 -5.57 2.69 0.24
N CYS A 242 -6.36 2.15 -0.69
CA CYS A 242 -7.80 2.43 -0.72
C CYS A 242 -8.55 1.78 0.47
N LEU A 243 -9.64 2.41 0.86
CA LEU A 243 -10.52 1.97 1.95
C LEU A 243 -11.00 0.52 1.80
N PRO A 244 -11.44 0.01 0.62
CA PRO A 244 -11.81 -1.39 0.46
C PRO A 244 -10.72 -2.38 0.89
N HIS A 245 -9.45 -2.14 0.54
CA HIS A 245 -8.35 -2.99 0.99
C HIS A 245 -8.15 -2.92 2.50
N LEU A 246 -8.23 -1.74 3.11
CA LEU A 246 -8.13 -1.61 4.57
C LEU A 246 -9.25 -2.34 5.30
N VAL A 247 -10.47 -2.33 4.75
CA VAL A 247 -11.60 -3.09 5.29
C VAL A 247 -11.39 -4.59 5.11
N GLU A 248 -11.00 -5.03 3.91
CA GLU A 248 -10.73 -6.44 3.59
C GLU A 248 -9.66 -7.04 4.52
N LYS A 249 -8.60 -6.28 4.79
CA LYS A 249 -7.50 -6.70 5.67
C LYS A 249 -7.78 -6.48 7.15
N ASN A 250 -8.89 -5.85 7.49
CA ASN A 250 -9.23 -5.47 8.85
C ASN A 250 -8.12 -4.60 9.50
N TRP A 251 -7.65 -3.60 8.75
CA TRP A 251 -6.57 -2.68 9.15
C TRP A 251 -7.08 -1.31 9.61
N LEU A 252 -8.38 -1.03 9.48
CA LEU A 252 -8.98 0.17 10.08
C LEU A 252 -9.03 0.04 11.61
N PHE A 253 -8.78 1.16 12.29
CA PHE A 253 -9.02 1.24 13.73
C PHE A 253 -10.49 0.90 14.06
N PRO A 254 -10.74 0.09 15.11
CA PRO A 254 -12.09 -0.22 15.55
C PRO A 254 -12.96 1.05 15.74
N GLY A 255 -14.17 1.02 15.18
CA GLY A 255 -15.12 2.14 15.28
C GLY A 255 -14.83 3.35 14.39
N ARG A 256 -13.84 3.29 13.49
CA ARG A 256 -13.53 4.36 12.52
C ARG A 256 -14.13 4.13 11.13
N LEU A 257 -14.84 3.02 10.92
CA LEU A 257 -15.65 2.78 9.72
C LEU A 257 -17.13 3.01 10.08
N TYR A 258 -17.78 3.97 9.43
CA TYR A 258 -19.24 4.08 9.53
C TYR A 258 -19.88 3.05 8.60
N VAL A 259 -20.69 2.16 9.17
CA VAL A 259 -21.40 1.13 8.41
C VAL A 259 -22.89 1.48 8.42
N ASP A 260 -23.47 1.64 7.24
CA ASP A 260 -24.91 1.87 7.07
C ASP A 260 -25.56 0.62 6.47
N ASP A 261 -26.38 -0.06 7.25
CA ASP A 261 -27.21 -1.20 6.83
C ASP A 261 -28.70 -0.85 6.73
N SER A 262 -29.04 0.43 6.89
CA SER A 262 -30.38 0.96 6.71
C SER A 262 -30.75 0.98 5.21
N PRO A 263 -32.00 1.29 4.83
CA PRO A 263 -32.34 1.54 3.43
C PRO A 263 -31.82 2.92 2.99
N TRP A 264 -30.49 3.11 3.02
CA TRP A 264 -29.79 4.36 2.79
C TRP A 264 -30.12 5.00 1.43
N MET A 265 -30.44 4.20 0.41
CA MET A 265 -30.93 4.66 -0.90
C MET A 265 -32.26 5.45 -0.85
N SER A 266 -33.01 5.35 0.25
CA SER A 266 -34.33 5.97 0.44
C SER A 266 -34.39 7.02 1.55
N VAL A 267 -33.34 7.13 2.37
CA VAL A 267 -33.30 8.01 3.56
C VAL A 267 -32.08 8.96 3.53
N GLY A 268 -31.06 8.69 2.72
CA GLY A 268 -29.78 9.40 2.75
C GLY A 268 -29.02 9.20 4.07
N ALA A 269 -27.72 9.52 4.09
CA ALA A 269 -26.89 9.50 5.29
C ALA A 269 -26.24 10.87 5.50
N THR A 270 -25.72 11.16 6.70
CA THR A 270 -24.92 12.37 6.98
C THR A 270 -23.91 12.00 8.07
N VAL A 271 -22.63 11.94 7.71
CA VAL A 271 -21.60 11.29 8.52
C VAL A 271 -20.31 12.11 8.48
N PRO A 272 -19.72 12.48 9.63
CA PRO A 272 -18.39 13.08 9.66
C PRO A 272 -17.33 12.12 9.10
N LEU A 273 -16.60 12.56 8.07
CA LEU A 273 -15.65 11.75 7.31
C LEU A 273 -14.34 12.51 7.07
N ALA A 274 -13.24 11.98 7.60
CA ALA A 274 -11.87 12.45 7.36
C ALA A 274 -11.15 11.55 6.35
N PRO A 275 -10.05 12.02 5.73
CA PRO A 275 -9.22 11.16 4.92
C PRO A 275 -8.58 10.03 5.71
N VAL A 276 -8.41 8.88 5.07
CA VAL A 276 -7.73 7.71 5.66
C VAL A 276 -6.30 8.06 6.09
N THR A 277 -5.63 8.92 5.33
CA THR A 277 -4.29 9.45 5.61
C THR A 277 -4.22 10.45 6.77
N HIS A 278 -5.37 10.78 7.38
CA HIS A 278 -5.49 11.65 8.56
C HIS A 278 -6.17 10.93 9.74
N PRO A 279 -5.60 9.82 10.24
CA PRO A 279 -6.19 9.02 11.31
C PRO A 279 -6.35 9.76 12.64
N GLU A 280 -5.59 10.83 12.86
CA GLU A 280 -5.67 11.71 14.04
C GLU A 280 -6.98 12.51 14.12
N ALA A 281 -7.69 12.67 13.00
CA ALA A 281 -8.95 13.40 12.96
C ALA A 281 -10.03 12.69 13.80
N ARG A 282 -10.86 13.45 14.52
CA ARG A 282 -12.00 12.91 15.30
C ARG A 282 -13.23 12.67 14.43
N ALA A 283 -13.08 11.84 13.39
CA ALA A 283 -14.12 11.50 12.43
C ALA A 283 -13.97 10.06 11.92
N ASN A 284 -14.97 9.54 11.20
CA ASN A 284 -14.82 8.27 10.50
C ASN A 284 -13.77 8.41 9.39
N LEU A 285 -13.06 7.32 9.06
CA LEU A 285 -12.09 7.25 7.97
C LEU A 285 -12.69 6.68 6.68
N GLY A 286 -13.93 6.20 6.76
CA GLY A 286 -14.62 5.63 5.62
C GLY A 286 -16.09 5.40 5.93
N ILE A 287 -16.86 5.26 4.86
CA ILE A 287 -18.26 4.82 4.91
C ILE A 287 -18.38 3.51 4.12
N ARG A 288 -19.05 2.52 4.72
CA ARG A 288 -19.49 1.30 4.04
C ARG A 288 -21.02 1.29 3.98
N LEU A 289 -21.58 1.53 2.80
CA LEU A 289 -23.02 1.43 2.58
C LEU A 289 -23.36 0.02 2.13
N ARG A 290 -24.08 -0.73 2.96
CA ARG A 290 -24.37 -2.14 2.67
C ARG A 290 -25.57 -2.29 1.76
N ASN A 291 -25.42 -2.96 0.62
CA ASN A 291 -26.55 -3.32 -0.24
C ASN A 291 -26.94 -4.80 -0.06
N THR A 292 -27.45 -5.12 1.12
CA THR A 292 -27.86 -6.49 1.49
C THR A 292 -29.11 -6.98 0.75
N ARG A 293 -29.81 -6.08 0.05
CA ARG A 293 -31.03 -6.38 -0.71
C ARG A 293 -30.75 -6.76 -2.16
N ALA A 294 -29.55 -6.45 -2.66
CA ALA A 294 -29.10 -6.95 -3.96
C ALA A 294 -28.81 -8.46 -3.88
N ASP A 295 -28.96 -9.15 -5.01
CA ASP A 295 -28.58 -10.55 -5.16
C ASP A 295 -27.62 -10.69 -6.36
N PRO A 296 -26.32 -10.99 -6.13
CA PRO A 296 -25.68 -11.13 -4.81
C PRO A 296 -25.59 -9.79 -4.07
N ALA A 297 -25.48 -9.84 -2.74
CA ALA A 297 -25.25 -8.66 -1.91
C ALA A 297 -23.87 -8.05 -2.20
N TRP A 298 -23.79 -6.72 -2.20
CA TRP A 298 -22.55 -5.97 -2.42
C TRP A 298 -22.59 -4.66 -1.63
N ASP A 299 -21.46 -3.97 -1.48
CA ASP A 299 -21.39 -2.73 -0.70
C ASP A 299 -20.67 -1.62 -1.47
N TYR A 300 -21.03 -0.36 -1.21
CA TYR A 300 -20.19 0.79 -1.58
C TYR A 300 -19.23 1.14 -0.45
N TYR A 301 -18.05 1.62 -0.85
CA TYR A 301 -17.05 2.19 0.02
C TYR A 301 -16.81 3.64 -0.42
N LEU A 302 -16.99 4.58 0.50
CA LEU A 302 -16.83 6.01 0.23
C LEU A 302 -15.67 6.52 1.06
N GLU A 303 -14.71 7.13 0.39
CA GLU A 303 -13.47 7.59 0.97
C GLU A 303 -13.24 9.05 0.62
N TYR A 304 -12.92 9.85 1.64
CA TYR A 304 -12.47 11.20 1.41
C TYR A 304 -10.96 11.18 1.13
N CYS A 305 -10.54 11.62 -0.05
CA CYS A 305 -9.13 11.70 -0.44
C CYS A 305 -8.72 13.15 -0.63
N ILE A 306 -7.51 13.50 -0.18
CA ILE A 306 -6.88 14.80 -0.46
C ILE A 306 -5.45 14.58 -0.99
N PRO A 307 -4.97 15.40 -1.94
CA PRO A 307 -3.59 15.31 -2.45
C PRO A 307 -2.52 15.75 -1.43
N ALA A 308 -2.36 14.99 -0.35
CA ALA A 308 -1.42 15.28 0.73
C ALA A 308 -0.84 13.99 1.33
N GLY A 309 0.26 14.10 2.08
CA GLY A 309 0.91 12.94 2.70
C GLY A 309 1.33 11.91 1.64
N TRP A 310 0.88 10.66 1.79
CA TRP A 310 1.17 9.63 0.80
C TRP A 310 0.40 9.81 -0.52
N ASP A 311 -0.66 10.61 -0.54
CA ASP A 311 -1.48 10.88 -1.74
C ASP A 311 -1.05 12.14 -2.50
N GLN A 312 0.13 12.70 -2.23
CA GLN A 312 0.63 13.92 -2.88
C GLN A 312 0.63 13.87 -4.41
N GLY A 313 0.79 12.67 -4.99
CA GLY A 313 0.80 12.48 -6.45
C GLY A 313 -0.59 12.31 -7.07
N VAL A 314 -1.65 12.21 -6.26
CA VAL A 314 -3.03 12.10 -6.75
C VAL A 314 -3.43 13.43 -7.41
N PRO A 315 -3.78 13.46 -8.70
CA PRO A 315 -3.98 14.71 -9.42
C PRO A 315 -5.28 15.42 -9.00
N GLY A 316 -5.27 16.74 -8.94
CA GLY A 316 -6.46 17.59 -8.81
C GLY A 316 -6.83 17.96 -7.36
N GLY A 317 -8.10 17.81 -6.97
CA GLY A 317 -8.66 18.40 -5.75
C GLY A 317 -8.99 17.41 -4.64
N PRO A 318 -9.59 17.84 -3.52
CA PRO A 318 -10.22 16.91 -2.60
C PRO A 318 -11.34 16.14 -3.35
N TYR A 319 -11.39 14.83 -3.13
CA TYR A 319 -12.35 13.94 -3.76
C TYR A 319 -13.14 13.18 -2.72
N LEU A 320 -14.42 12.97 -2.99
CA LEU A 320 -15.11 11.79 -2.47
C LEU A 320 -14.96 10.70 -3.53
N LEU A 321 -14.20 9.66 -3.19
CA LEU A 321 -13.99 8.49 -4.02
C LEU A 321 -15.08 7.46 -3.71
N ILE A 322 -15.75 6.97 -4.74
CA ILE A 322 -16.78 5.94 -4.64
C ILE A 322 -16.23 4.66 -5.23
N ARG A 323 -16.19 3.62 -4.40
CA ARG A 323 -15.64 2.30 -4.74
C ARG A 323 -16.60 1.19 -4.38
N ARG A 324 -16.35 -0.01 -4.88
CA ARG A 324 -17.00 -1.27 -4.44
C ARG A 324 -15.96 -2.36 -4.28
N MET A 325 -16.30 -3.41 -3.54
CA MET A 325 -15.58 -4.68 -3.65
C MET A 325 -16.34 -5.57 -4.64
N VAL A 326 -15.65 -6.12 -5.63
CA VAL A 326 -16.23 -6.99 -6.66
C VAL A 326 -15.53 -8.33 -6.71
N ASP A 327 -16.30 -9.41 -6.87
CA ASP A 327 -15.74 -10.74 -7.10
C ASP A 327 -15.56 -10.95 -8.61
N ILE A 328 -14.30 -11.09 -9.04
CA ILE A 328 -13.99 -11.30 -10.45
C ILE A 328 -13.65 -12.78 -10.66
N PRO A 329 -14.42 -13.52 -11.49
CA PRO A 329 -14.23 -14.95 -11.68
C PRO A 329 -12.78 -15.34 -12.00
N GLY A 330 -12.24 -16.28 -11.23
CA GLY A 330 -10.89 -16.80 -11.40
C GLY A 330 -9.76 -15.91 -10.86
N THR A 331 -10.07 -14.71 -10.35
CA THR A 331 -9.05 -13.79 -9.80
C THR A 331 -9.35 -13.30 -8.39
N GLY A 332 -10.58 -13.48 -7.90
CA GLY A 332 -10.98 -13.20 -6.52
C GLY A 332 -11.54 -11.79 -6.32
N GLN A 333 -11.65 -11.38 -5.06
CA GLN A 333 -12.16 -10.05 -4.70
C GLN A 333 -11.17 -8.95 -5.04
N ARG A 334 -11.66 -7.89 -5.66
CA ARG A 334 -10.91 -6.70 -6.04
C ARG A 334 -11.69 -5.43 -5.71
N PRO A 335 -11.05 -4.38 -5.19
CA PRO A 335 -11.66 -3.06 -5.18
C PRO A 335 -11.89 -2.58 -6.61
N ALA A 336 -13.01 -1.92 -6.84
CA ALA A 336 -13.35 -1.27 -8.09
C ALA A 336 -13.54 0.22 -7.85
N TYR A 337 -12.75 1.05 -8.52
CA TYR A 337 -12.97 2.49 -8.60
C TYR A 337 -14.12 2.77 -9.55
N LEU A 338 -15.16 3.48 -9.06
CA LEU A 338 -16.33 3.79 -9.87
C LEU A 338 -16.35 5.24 -10.34
N MET A 339 -16.11 6.18 -9.43
CA MET A 339 -16.05 7.61 -9.75
C MET A 339 -15.41 8.42 -8.62
N ALA A 340 -15.00 9.64 -8.95
CA ALA A 340 -14.57 10.67 -8.00
C ALA A 340 -15.47 11.89 -8.11
N LEU A 341 -15.96 12.40 -6.97
CA LEU A 341 -16.62 13.70 -6.90
C LEU A 341 -15.63 14.73 -6.40
N GLN A 342 -15.17 15.60 -7.29
CA GLN A 342 -14.30 16.72 -6.94
C GLN A 342 -15.13 17.87 -6.38
N PHE A 343 -14.69 18.50 -5.29
CA PHE A 343 -15.35 19.66 -4.70
C PHE A 343 -14.31 20.65 -4.16
N ASP A 344 -14.73 21.85 -3.77
CA ASP A 344 -13.87 22.81 -3.07
C ASP A 344 -14.03 22.65 -1.55
N GLN A 345 -12.96 22.78 -0.76
CA GLN A 345 -13.04 22.74 0.73
C GLN A 345 -13.61 24.05 1.32
N VAL A 346 -14.72 24.52 0.78
CA VAL A 346 -15.41 25.74 1.24
C VAL A 346 -16.77 25.33 1.78
N VAL A 347 -17.13 25.80 2.96
CA VAL A 347 -18.42 25.51 3.60
C VAL A 347 -19.58 25.79 2.62
N GLY A 348 -20.45 24.80 2.44
CA GLY A 348 -21.58 24.83 1.51
C GLY A 348 -21.25 24.48 0.05
N ALA A 349 -19.97 24.33 -0.29
CA ALA A 349 -19.57 23.74 -1.57
C ALA A 349 -19.79 22.23 -1.55
N GLY A 350 -19.93 21.65 -2.74
CA GLY A 350 -20.22 20.23 -2.88
C GLY A 350 -20.21 19.78 -4.33
N ALA A 351 -20.43 18.50 -4.53
CA ALA A 351 -20.52 17.90 -5.85
C ALA A 351 -21.53 16.76 -5.84
N THR A 352 -22.14 16.54 -7.00
CA THR A 352 -23.12 15.49 -7.22
C THR A 352 -22.74 14.72 -8.48
N GLY A 353 -22.83 13.40 -8.43
CA GLY A 353 -22.59 12.54 -9.59
C GLY A 353 -23.39 11.25 -9.52
N VAL A 354 -23.59 10.63 -10.68
CA VAL A 354 -24.26 9.34 -10.81
C VAL A 354 -23.19 8.31 -11.15
N GLU A 355 -23.15 7.22 -10.39
CA GLU A 355 -22.17 6.17 -10.64
C GLU A 355 -22.46 5.42 -11.95
N PRO A 356 -21.46 4.74 -12.54
CA PRO A 356 -21.52 4.22 -13.92
C PRO A 356 -22.74 3.34 -14.26
N SER A 357 -23.31 2.62 -13.29
CA SER A 357 -24.50 1.80 -13.54
C SER A 357 -25.80 2.61 -13.67
N GLY A 358 -25.77 3.91 -13.36
CA GLY A 358 -26.92 4.81 -13.48
C GLY A 358 -27.94 4.73 -12.34
N ASN A 359 -27.72 3.85 -11.35
CA ASN A 359 -28.73 3.51 -10.35
C ASN A 359 -28.67 4.37 -9.07
N VAL A 360 -27.50 4.96 -8.77
CA VAL A 360 -27.29 5.71 -7.52
C VAL A 360 -26.63 7.05 -7.80
N ARG A 361 -27.23 8.11 -7.27
CA ARG A 361 -26.64 9.44 -7.20
C ARG A 361 -25.98 9.64 -5.85
N PHE A 362 -24.74 10.11 -5.86
CA PHE A 362 -24.03 10.56 -4.67
C PHE A 362 -23.91 12.08 -4.67
N THR A 363 -24.07 12.68 -3.49
CA THR A 363 -23.84 14.11 -3.24
C THR A 363 -22.92 14.26 -2.04
N VAL A 364 -21.88 15.07 -2.19
CA VAL A 364 -20.98 15.48 -1.11
C VAL A 364 -21.12 16.97 -0.87
N GLU A 365 -21.12 17.40 0.39
CA GLU A 365 -21.20 18.81 0.81
C GLU A 365 -20.21 19.06 1.96
N VAL A 366 -19.44 20.14 1.89
CA VAL A 366 -18.55 20.58 2.97
C VAL A 366 -19.37 21.30 4.03
N THR A 367 -19.34 20.79 5.27
CA THR A 367 -20.17 21.34 6.35
C THR A 367 -19.49 22.49 7.08
N ALA A 368 -20.27 23.28 7.83
CA ALA A 368 -19.77 24.33 8.71
C ALA A 368 -19.21 23.80 10.05
N LEU A 369 -19.19 22.48 10.26
CA LEU A 369 -18.75 21.88 11.51
C LEU A 369 -17.21 21.93 11.63
N PRO A 370 -16.65 22.12 12.83
CA PRO A 370 -15.21 22.18 13.02
C PRO A 370 -14.55 20.82 12.73
N GLY A 371 -13.65 20.78 11.73
CA GLY A 371 -12.89 19.60 11.30
C GLY A 371 -13.04 19.30 9.80
N PRO A 372 -12.40 18.25 9.26
CA PRO A 372 -12.60 17.80 7.87
C PRO A 372 -13.95 17.07 7.77
N ILE A 373 -15.07 17.78 7.89
CA ILE A 373 -16.39 17.14 8.00
C ILE A 373 -17.17 17.36 6.70
N LEU A 374 -17.25 16.28 5.91
CA LEU A 374 -18.13 16.18 4.76
C LEU A 374 -19.47 15.60 5.15
N ARG A 375 -20.55 16.07 4.53
CA ARG A 375 -21.86 15.42 4.51
C ARG A 375 -21.97 14.66 3.20
N VAL A 376 -22.33 13.38 3.26
CA VAL A 376 -22.41 12.50 2.09
C VAL A 376 -23.79 11.86 2.02
N ILE A 377 -24.50 12.09 0.92
CA ILE A 377 -25.86 11.60 0.65
C ILE A 377 -25.80 10.64 -0.55
N ALA A 378 -26.47 9.49 -0.46
CA ALA A 378 -26.64 8.52 -1.54
C ALA A 378 -28.14 8.26 -1.78
N GLU A 379 -28.59 8.35 -3.03
CA GLU A 379 -30.00 8.29 -3.42
C GLU A 379 -30.20 7.36 -4.63
N ALA A 380 -31.26 6.55 -4.64
CA ALA A 380 -31.65 5.79 -5.83
C ALA A 380 -32.24 6.70 -6.93
N LEU A 381 -32.06 6.28 -8.19
CA LEU A 381 -32.58 6.97 -9.39
C LEU A 381 -33.70 6.24 -10.09
#